data_AF-A0A535A863-F1
#
_entry.id   AF-A0A535A863-F1
#
_cell.length_a   1.000
_cell.length_b   1.000
_cell.length_c   1.000
_cell.angle_alpha   90.00
_cell.angle_beta   90.00
_cell.angle_gamma   90.00
#
_symmetry.space_group_name_H-M   'P 1'
#
loop_
_entity.id
_entity.type
_entity.pdbx_description
1 polymer ?
#
loop_
_entity_poly.entity_id
_entity_poly.type
_entity_poly.pdbx_seq_one_letter_code
_entity_poly.pdbx_strand_id
1 'polypeptide(L)'
;MRETAADLEAALAVAPVDERVYTLLAESGVDGDLFNQRQHRCCELVDRYGLHLAVATAGLLDLAPALAVPRTAAEVAATRGFVRAFHPALEWLLERLAGAGFLHRETPAPGGRYRLPRPLPSVSLAPLRDAVLDRDPTYGPTFALLDEAAAVYPRVARGETTGEQALFQKVAIWTAYFNNTNPFYALNNRLAAQVAAARLPAGGGRVLEVGAGLGSGTEALLGRLQAMGRLALVTAYHVTEPVPFFRRRAQRALDAAWPAAPLRFADLDLNRSWEAQGVPAASVDLVWAVNVFHLARELDQALEQAFRSLAPGGWIVLGEGIRPFPGQVVGAEFPFQLLRSFVEVGTDPELRPTHGFLAPEHWVAALGRAGFERPALVPDLFRVREVFSGFFAGVVCGRRPVG
;
A
#
# COMPACT_ATOMS: atom_id res chain seq x y z
N MET A 1 25.14 -7.15 24.34
CA MET A 1 26.37 -6.77 23.61
C MET A 1 26.19 -5.31 23.20
N ARG A 2 27.14 -4.40 23.50
CA ARG A 2 27.01 -3.00 23.08
C ARG A 2 27.26 -2.90 21.59
N GLU A 3 26.34 -2.27 20.86
CA GLU A 3 26.45 -1.98 19.42
C GLU A 3 27.68 -1.10 19.18
N THR A 4 28.57 -1.46 18.25
CA THR A 4 29.76 -0.65 17.97
C THR A 4 29.41 0.54 17.07
N ALA A 5 30.25 1.58 17.04
CA ALA A 5 30.06 2.71 16.13
C ALA A 5 30.06 2.28 14.64
N ALA A 6 30.84 1.26 14.30
CA ALA A 6 30.88 0.68 12.95
C ALA A 6 29.60 -0.09 12.61
N ASP A 7 29.01 -0.82 13.57
CA ASP A 7 27.72 -1.50 13.38
C ASP A 7 26.60 -0.48 13.13
N LEU A 8 26.63 0.63 13.86
CA LEU A 8 25.68 1.72 13.70
C LEU A 8 25.83 2.41 12.34
N GLU A 9 27.05 2.71 11.91
CA GLU A 9 27.33 3.31 10.61
C GLU A 9 26.84 2.40 9.46
N ALA A 10 27.12 1.10 9.54
CA ALA A 10 26.62 0.12 8.57
C ALA A 10 25.08 0.04 8.57
N ALA A 11 24.45 0.06 9.75
CA ALA A 11 22.99 0.04 9.89
C ALA A 11 22.31 1.30 9.32
N LEU A 12 22.99 2.44 9.28
CA LEU A 12 22.49 3.71 8.74
C LEU A 12 22.92 3.99 7.29
N ALA A 13 23.78 3.15 6.71
CA ALA A 13 24.24 3.30 5.34
C ALA A 13 23.10 3.04 4.35
N VAL A 14 22.71 4.07 3.61
CA VAL A 14 21.77 4.00 2.49
C VAL A 14 22.55 4.30 1.23
N ALA A 15 22.51 3.36 0.27
CA ALA A 15 23.14 3.57 -1.02
C ALA A 15 22.48 4.76 -1.74
N PRO A 16 23.26 5.59 -2.47
CA PRO A 16 22.67 6.60 -3.33
C PRO A 16 21.74 5.91 -4.34
N VAL A 17 20.62 6.56 -4.64
CA VAL A 17 19.74 6.06 -5.70
C VAL A 17 20.44 6.22 -7.05
N ASP A 18 20.28 5.23 -7.92
CA ASP A 18 20.75 5.33 -9.30
C ASP A 18 20.07 6.53 -9.99
N GLU A 19 20.86 7.46 -10.53
CA GLU A 19 20.34 8.69 -11.13
C GLU A 19 19.38 8.43 -12.29
N ARG A 20 19.47 7.26 -12.94
CA ARG A 20 18.54 6.83 -14.00
C ARG A 20 17.09 6.79 -13.51
N VAL A 21 16.86 6.58 -12.20
CA VAL A 21 15.50 6.64 -11.62
C VAL A 21 14.86 8.00 -11.85
N TYR A 22 15.60 9.10 -11.68
CA TYR A 22 15.06 10.44 -11.88
C TYR A 22 14.67 10.68 -13.34
N THR A 23 15.48 10.16 -14.28
CA THR A 23 15.13 10.20 -15.71
C THR A 23 13.85 9.41 -15.98
N LEU A 24 13.71 8.19 -15.46
CA LEU A 24 12.51 7.35 -15.63
C LEU A 24 11.25 8.01 -15.06
N LEU A 25 11.37 8.64 -13.89
CA LEU A 25 10.28 9.39 -13.26
C LEU A 25 9.87 10.59 -14.11
N ALA A 26 10.84 11.38 -14.59
CA ALA A 26 10.58 12.53 -15.45
C ALA A 26 9.96 12.13 -16.80
N GLU A 27 10.43 11.05 -17.43
CA GLU A 27 9.83 10.47 -18.64
C GLU A 27 8.36 10.09 -18.43
N SER A 28 8.05 9.61 -17.22
CA SER A 28 6.69 9.25 -16.80
C SER A 28 5.85 10.45 -16.36
N GLY A 29 6.42 11.66 -16.45
CA GLY A 29 5.82 12.92 -16.06
C GLY A 29 5.70 13.13 -14.55
N VAL A 30 6.33 12.29 -13.72
CA VAL A 30 6.31 12.41 -12.24
C VAL A 30 7.08 13.66 -11.81
N ASP A 31 6.43 14.52 -11.00
CA ASP A 31 7.04 15.75 -10.52
C ASP A 31 8.31 15.44 -9.71
N GLY A 32 9.42 16.14 -10.00
CA GLY A 32 10.72 15.92 -9.36
C GLY A 32 10.73 16.14 -7.84
N ASP A 33 9.73 16.86 -7.32
CA ASP A 33 9.59 17.09 -5.88
C ASP A 33 9.03 15.86 -5.13
N LEU A 34 8.36 14.93 -5.83
CA LEU A 34 7.74 13.75 -5.22
C LEU A 34 8.77 12.70 -4.79
N PHE A 35 9.83 12.54 -5.58
CA PHE A 35 10.91 11.61 -5.29
C PHE A 35 12.25 12.32 -5.41
N ASN A 36 12.93 12.48 -4.29
CA ASN A 36 14.21 13.16 -4.17
C ASN A 36 15.13 12.39 -3.21
N GLN A 37 16.41 12.74 -3.14
CA GLN A 37 17.39 12.03 -2.31
C GLN A 37 17.01 11.99 -0.82
N ARG A 38 16.36 13.04 -0.29
CA ARG A 38 15.88 13.08 1.11
C ARG A 38 14.79 12.05 1.31
N GLN A 39 13.79 12.02 0.43
CA GLN A 39 12.68 11.06 0.47
C GLN A 39 13.18 9.62 0.33
N HIS A 40 14.06 9.35 -0.65
CA HIS A 40 14.69 8.04 -0.86
C HIS A 40 15.35 7.52 0.42
N ARG A 41 16.23 8.33 1.02
CA ARG A 41 16.93 7.94 2.25
C ARG A 41 15.97 7.62 3.40
N CYS A 42 14.94 8.44 3.60
CA CYS A 42 13.98 8.22 4.67
C CYS A 42 13.17 6.94 4.44
N CYS A 43 12.67 6.70 3.23
CA CYS A 43 11.93 5.49 2.88
C CYS A 43 12.77 4.21 3.07
N GLU A 44 14.03 4.21 2.63
CA GLU A 44 14.96 3.08 2.82
C GLU A 44 15.20 2.77 4.30
N LEU A 45 15.41 3.80 5.13
CA LEU A 45 15.57 3.61 6.57
C LEU A 45 14.27 3.14 7.24
N VAL A 46 13.10 3.57 6.76
CA VAL A 46 11.80 3.06 7.23
C VAL A 46 11.61 1.59 6.83
N ASP A 47 11.96 1.17 5.62
CA ASP A 47 11.85 -0.24 5.21
C ASP A 47 12.82 -1.12 6.00
N ARG A 48 14.04 -0.62 6.27
CA ARG A 48 15.02 -1.28 7.15
C ARG A 48 14.51 -1.36 8.59
N TYR A 49 13.88 -0.31 9.10
CA TYR A 49 13.19 -0.32 10.39
C TYR A 49 12.11 -1.39 10.42
N GLY A 50 11.28 -1.48 9.38
CA GLY A 50 10.26 -2.53 9.24
C GLY A 50 10.86 -3.94 9.23
N LEU A 51 12.03 -4.15 8.60
CA LEU A 51 12.74 -5.43 8.66
C LEU A 51 13.28 -5.74 10.06
N HIS A 52 13.89 -4.78 10.74
CA HIS A 52 14.33 -4.95 12.13
C HIS A 52 13.15 -5.26 13.04
N LEU A 53 12.01 -4.61 12.81
CA LEU A 53 10.78 -4.86 13.55
C LEU A 53 10.26 -6.27 13.30
N ALA A 54 10.30 -6.76 12.05
CA ALA A 54 9.98 -8.16 11.74
C ALA A 54 10.89 -9.15 12.49
N VAL A 55 12.20 -8.89 12.58
CA VAL A 55 13.13 -9.72 13.38
C VAL A 55 12.76 -9.69 14.86
N ALA A 56 12.47 -8.51 15.42
CA ALA A 56 12.05 -8.37 16.81
C ALA A 56 10.73 -9.09 17.08
N THR A 57 9.74 -8.96 16.19
CA THR A 57 8.44 -9.63 16.27
C THR A 57 8.59 -11.16 16.19
N ALA A 58 9.49 -11.69 15.37
CA ALA A 58 9.79 -13.13 15.36
C ALA A 58 10.33 -13.62 16.71
N GLY A 59 11.10 -12.78 17.42
CA GLY A 59 11.52 -13.01 18.80
C GLY A 59 10.34 -13.00 19.79
N LEU A 60 9.45 -12.00 19.70
CA LEU A 60 8.24 -11.90 20.54
C LEU A 60 7.28 -13.08 20.37
N LEU A 61 7.24 -13.64 19.17
CA LEU A 61 6.44 -14.84 18.83
C LEU A 61 7.18 -16.15 19.16
N ASP A 62 8.44 -16.08 19.59
CA ASP A 62 9.30 -17.23 19.90
C ASP A 62 9.31 -18.26 18.75
N LEU A 63 9.59 -17.77 17.54
CA LEU A 63 9.61 -18.60 16.33
C LEU A 63 10.85 -19.48 16.20
N ALA A 64 11.95 -19.12 16.86
CA ALA A 64 13.24 -19.78 16.67
C ALA A 64 13.21 -21.30 16.99
N PRO A 65 12.62 -21.77 18.11
CA PRO A 65 12.49 -23.21 18.36
C PRO A 65 11.63 -23.91 17.30
N ALA A 66 10.60 -23.23 16.78
CA ALA A 66 9.73 -23.78 15.75
C ALA A 66 10.44 -23.90 14.38
N LEU A 67 11.46 -23.08 14.14
CA LEU A 67 12.19 -23.03 12.87
C LEU A 67 13.56 -23.74 12.94
N ALA A 68 13.86 -24.44 14.04
CA ALA A 68 15.08 -25.24 14.17
C ALA A 68 15.17 -26.40 13.17
N VAL A 69 14.01 -26.85 12.68
CA VAL A 69 13.86 -27.79 11.57
C VAL A 69 12.98 -27.16 10.49
N PRO A 70 13.12 -27.60 9.22
CA PRO A 70 12.30 -27.08 8.13
C PRO A 70 10.80 -27.28 8.40
N ARG A 71 10.03 -26.18 8.46
CA ARG A 71 8.57 -26.19 8.67
C ARG A 71 7.83 -25.22 7.76
N THR A 72 6.60 -25.56 7.38
CA THR A 72 5.67 -24.61 6.75
C THR A 72 5.14 -23.61 7.76
N ALA A 73 4.57 -22.49 7.30
CA ALA A 73 3.90 -21.53 8.19
C ALA A 73 2.80 -22.18 9.04
N ALA A 74 2.04 -23.13 8.48
CA ALA A 74 1.00 -23.87 9.19
C ALA A 74 1.57 -24.78 10.28
N GLU A 75 2.67 -25.48 10.01
CA GLU A 75 3.37 -26.31 11.00
C GLU A 75 3.97 -25.47 12.13
N VAL A 76 4.51 -24.28 11.81
CA VAL A 76 4.99 -23.30 12.81
C VAL A 76 3.83 -22.82 13.69
N ALA A 77 2.72 -22.39 13.08
CA ALA A 77 1.53 -21.93 13.80
C ALA A 77 0.99 -23.02 14.75
N ALA A 78 0.88 -24.26 14.27
CA ALA A 78 0.44 -25.39 15.09
C ALA A 78 1.39 -25.65 16.27
N THR A 79 2.71 -25.64 16.03
CA THR A 79 3.73 -25.84 17.07
C THR A 79 3.66 -24.75 18.15
N ARG A 80 3.33 -23.51 17.75
CA ARG A 80 3.25 -22.35 18.65
C ARG A 80 1.86 -22.13 19.25
N GLY A 81 0.85 -22.91 18.86
CA GLY A 81 -0.54 -22.73 19.30
C GLY A 81 -1.18 -21.44 18.77
N PHE A 82 -0.75 -20.95 17.61
CA PHE A 82 -1.34 -19.75 17.01
C PHE A 82 -2.68 -20.04 16.33
N VAL A 83 -3.60 -19.08 16.38
CA VAL A 83 -4.91 -19.20 15.73
C VAL A 83 -4.78 -19.16 14.20
N ARG A 84 -5.68 -19.88 13.50
CA ARG A 84 -5.68 -19.94 12.03
C ARG A 84 -5.75 -18.55 11.36
N ALA A 85 -6.49 -17.62 11.95
CA ALA A 85 -6.62 -16.26 11.43
C ALA A 85 -5.29 -15.49 11.38
N PHE A 86 -4.28 -15.91 12.15
CA PHE A 86 -2.94 -15.30 12.15
C PHE A 86 -2.01 -15.88 11.07
N HIS A 87 -2.40 -16.97 10.41
CA HIS A 87 -1.56 -17.64 9.42
C HIS A 87 -1.04 -16.74 8.29
N PRO A 88 -1.85 -15.83 7.68
CA PRO A 88 -1.36 -14.92 6.65
C PRO A 88 -0.25 -13.98 7.14
N ALA A 89 -0.38 -13.46 8.37
CA ALA A 89 0.63 -12.58 8.96
C ALA A 89 1.92 -13.33 9.29
N LEU A 90 1.80 -14.58 9.76
CA LEU A 90 2.96 -15.44 9.99
C LEU A 90 3.67 -15.78 8.67
N GLU A 91 2.93 -16.15 7.63
CA GLU A 91 3.49 -16.45 6.32
C GLU A 91 4.23 -15.24 5.75
N TRP A 92 3.61 -14.05 5.77
CA TRP A 92 4.27 -12.81 5.37
C TRP A 92 5.54 -12.55 6.17
N LEU A 93 5.53 -12.78 7.49
CA LEU A 93 6.69 -12.57 8.36
C LEU A 93 7.85 -13.51 7.99
N LEU A 94 7.55 -14.79 7.76
CA LEU A 94 8.53 -15.77 7.32
C LEU A 94 9.10 -15.41 5.95
N GLU A 95 8.25 -14.94 5.03
CA GLU A 95 8.69 -14.50 3.70
C GLU A 95 9.58 -13.26 3.74
N ARG A 96 9.25 -12.31 4.62
CA ARG A 96 10.07 -11.11 4.81
C ARG A 96 11.46 -11.48 5.36
N LEU A 97 11.53 -12.37 6.33
CA LEU A 97 12.79 -12.83 6.91
C LEU A 97 13.60 -13.69 5.93
N ALA A 98 12.94 -14.53 5.13
CA ALA A 98 13.58 -15.32 4.07
C ALA A 98 14.15 -14.42 2.96
N GLY A 99 13.39 -13.42 2.51
CA GLY A 99 13.84 -12.45 1.51
C GLY A 99 15.04 -11.61 1.98
N ALA A 100 15.16 -11.39 3.29
CA ALA A 100 16.33 -10.74 3.90
C ALA A 100 17.49 -11.71 4.20
N GLY A 101 17.37 -13.00 3.88
CA GLY A 101 18.41 -14.01 4.09
C GLY A 101 18.54 -14.53 5.53
N PHE A 102 17.60 -14.18 6.43
CA PHE A 102 17.60 -14.70 7.79
C PHE A 102 17.05 -16.12 7.89
N LEU A 103 16.15 -16.51 6.96
CA LEU A 103 15.62 -17.86 6.85
C LEU A 103 16.05 -18.49 5.54
N HIS A 104 16.27 -19.80 5.57
CA HIS A 104 16.48 -20.60 4.37
C HIS A 104 15.18 -21.26 3.94
N ARG A 105 14.78 -21.05 2.68
CA ARG A 105 13.68 -21.78 2.04
C ARG A 105 14.19 -23.08 1.44
N GLU A 106 13.50 -24.19 1.65
CA GLU A 106 13.86 -25.45 0.96
C GLU A 106 13.54 -25.41 -0.54
N THR A 107 12.53 -24.63 -0.92
CA THR A 107 12.13 -24.39 -2.31
C THR A 107 12.25 -22.90 -2.65
N PRO A 108 12.61 -22.53 -3.89
CA PRO A 108 12.65 -21.13 -4.30
C PRO A 108 11.28 -20.42 -4.25
N ALA A 109 10.19 -21.16 -4.52
CA ALA A 109 8.84 -20.63 -4.54
C ALA A 109 8.34 -20.18 -3.15
N PRO A 110 7.53 -19.10 -3.07
CA PRO A 110 6.85 -18.69 -1.85
C PRO A 110 5.95 -19.78 -1.25
N GLY A 111 5.65 -19.69 0.05
CA GLY A 111 4.78 -20.65 0.76
C GLY A 111 5.46 -22.00 1.05
N GLY A 112 6.79 -22.04 1.00
CA GLY A 112 7.59 -23.25 1.19
C GLY A 112 7.84 -23.63 2.66
N ARG A 113 8.80 -24.53 2.87
CA ARG A 113 9.32 -24.87 4.22
C ARG A 113 10.49 -23.96 4.55
N TYR A 114 10.48 -23.40 5.77
CA TYR A 114 11.48 -22.48 6.28
C TYR A 114 12.28 -23.12 7.40
N ARG A 115 13.58 -22.86 7.42
CA ARG A 115 14.45 -23.16 8.56
C ARG A 115 15.26 -21.93 8.95
N LEU A 116 15.53 -21.79 10.23
CA LEU A 116 16.41 -20.76 10.79
C LEU A 116 17.84 -21.34 10.88
N PRO A 117 18.75 -21.03 9.94
CA PRO A 117 20.06 -21.65 9.87
C PRO A 117 21.02 -21.17 10.97
N ARG A 118 20.77 -19.97 11.52
CA ARG A 118 21.56 -19.33 12.58
C ARG A 118 20.62 -18.50 13.45
N PRO A 119 20.96 -18.23 14.73
CA PRO A 119 20.16 -17.34 15.56
C PRO A 119 19.90 -15.99 14.86
N LEU A 120 18.68 -15.48 15.01
CA LEU A 120 18.35 -14.13 14.54
C LEU A 120 19.26 -13.10 15.24
N PRO A 121 19.71 -12.06 14.54
CA PRO A 121 20.57 -11.04 15.13
C PRO A 121 19.80 -10.23 16.19
N SER A 122 20.54 -9.66 17.14
CA SER A 122 20.02 -8.55 17.93
C SER A 122 19.86 -7.34 17.00
N VAL A 123 18.70 -6.69 17.03
CA VAL A 123 18.39 -5.53 16.19
C VAL A 123 18.14 -4.30 17.04
N SER A 124 18.58 -3.14 16.54
CA SER A 124 18.37 -1.85 17.17
C SER A 124 17.41 -1.02 16.32
N LEU A 125 16.35 -0.53 16.94
CA LEU A 125 15.28 0.25 16.29
C LEU A 125 15.49 1.76 16.44
N ALA A 126 15.97 2.19 17.62
CA ALA A 126 16.12 3.61 17.95
C ALA A 126 17.02 4.37 16.95
N PRO A 127 18.21 3.87 16.57
CA PRO A 127 19.07 4.65 15.70
C PRO A 127 18.50 4.87 14.29
N LEU A 128 17.77 3.88 13.75
CA LEU A 128 17.06 4.00 12.47
C LEU A 128 15.95 5.05 12.54
N ARG A 129 15.19 5.04 13.64
CA ARG A 129 14.12 6.02 13.88
C ARG A 129 14.70 7.42 14.03
N ASP A 130 15.69 7.59 14.90
CA ASP A 130 16.29 8.90 15.21
C ASP A 130 16.90 9.51 13.94
N ALA A 131 17.61 8.73 13.13
CA ALA A 131 18.17 9.18 11.86
C ALA A 131 17.11 9.71 10.86
N VAL A 132 15.89 9.16 10.88
CA VAL A 132 14.79 9.67 10.05
C VAL A 132 14.14 10.89 10.70
N LEU A 133 13.82 10.83 11.99
CA LEU A 133 13.08 11.91 12.67
C LEU A 133 13.89 13.19 12.88
N ASP A 134 15.21 13.08 13.08
CA ASP A 134 16.11 14.24 13.13
C ASP A 134 16.14 14.99 11.78
N ARG A 135 15.92 14.26 10.69
CA ARG A 135 15.87 14.82 9.33
C ARG A 135 14.47 15.27 8.92
N ASP A 136 13.45 14.53 9.33
CA ASP A 136 12.05 14.81 9.05
C ASP A 136 11.12 14.25 10.16
N PRO A 137 10.70 15.08 11.13
CA PRO A 137 9.83 14.62 12.21
C PRO A 137 8.42 14.21 11.70
N THR A 138 8.04 14.59 10.49
CA THR A 138 6.72 14.27 9.93
C THR A 138 6.55 12.79 9.56
N TYR A 139 7.63 12.00 9.60
CA TYR A 139 7.60 10.53 9.52
C TYR A 139 7.14 9.85 10.82
N GLY A 140 7.03 10.58 11.93
CA GLY A 140 6.61 10.06 13.24
C GLY A 140 5.39 9.12 13.20
N PRO A 141 4.30 9.45 12.47
CA PRO A 141 3.13 8.57 12.35
C PRO A 141 3.43 7.20 11.73
N THR A 142 4.42 7.10 10.84
CA THR A 142 4.83 5.83 10.23
C THR A 142 5.44 4.90 11.26
N PHE A 143 6.36 5.39 12.09
CA PHE A 143 6.93 4.60 13.19
C PHE A 143 5.89 4.25 14.24
N ALA A 144 4.99 5.18 14.58
CA ALA A 144 3.93 4.93 15.55
C ALA A 144 2.99 3.78 15.13
N LEU A 145 2.61 3.71 13.85
CA LEU A 145 1.79 2.61 13.34
C LEU A 145 2.56 1.28 13.32
N LEU A 146 3.83 1.30 12.89
CA LEU A 146 4.68 0.10 12.87
C LEU A 146 4.84 -0.47 14.29
N ASP A 147 5.17 0.37 15.27
CA ASP A 147 5.34 -0.01 16.67
C ASP A 147 4.06 -0.59 17.29
N GLU A 148 2.93 0.10 17.09
CA GLU A 148 1.64 -0.36 17.61
C GLU A 148 1.26 -1.70 16.99
N ALA A 149 1.49 -1.89 15.69
CA ALA A 149 1.29 -3.20 15.06
C ALA A 149 2.15 -4.26 15.74
N ALA A 150 3.47 -4.06 15.84
CA ALA A 150 4.38 -5.04 16.42
C ALA A 150 4.02 -5.44 17.86
N ALA A 151 3.57 -4.48 18.68
CA ALA A 151 3.12 -4.73 20.04
C ALA A 151 1.85 -5.62 20.10
N VAL A 152 1.01 -5.56 19.06
CA VAL A 152 -0.26 -6.28 18.95
C VAL A 152 -0.09 -7.71 18.41
N TYR A 153 0.93 -7.97 17.59
CA TYR A 153 1.17 -9.27 16.93
C TYR A 153 1.01 -10.49 17.88
N PRO A 154 1.64 -10.54 19.07
CA PRO A 154 1.53 -11.71 19.95
C PRO A 154 0.10 -11.99 20.44
N ARG A 155 -0.67 -10.93 20.72
CA ARG A 155 -2.06 -11.05 21.18
C ARG A 155 -2.97 -11.53 20.05
N VAL A 156 -2.76 -11.04 18.83
CA VAL A 156 -3.49 -11.50 17.64
C VAL A 156 -3.13 -12.95 17.32
N ALA A 157 -1.85 -13.32 17.40
CA ALA A 157 -1.39 -14.69 17.17
C ALA A 157 -2.05 -15.71 18.11
N ARG A 158 -2.32 -15.32 19.36
CA ARG A 158 -3.02 -16.15 20.36
C ARG A 158 -4.55 -16.02 20.31
N GLY A 159 -5.10 -15.18 19.43
CA GLY A 159 -6.55 -14.96 19.32
C GLY A 159 -7.17 -14.15 20.48
N GLU A 160 -6.35 -13.44 21.27
CA GLU A 160 -6.82 -12.62 22.39
C GLU A 160 -7.47 -11.30 21.92
N THR A 161 -7.20 -10.90 20.67
CA THR A 161 -7.80 -9.75 19.99
C THR A 161 -7.72 -9.97 18.48
N THR A 162 -8.54 -9.24 17.71
CA THR A 162 -8.33 -9.07 16.26
C THR A 162 -7.43 -7.87 15.98
N GLY A 163 -6.81 -7.84 14.79
CA GLY A 163 -6.01 -6.70 14.35
C GLY A 163 -6.84 -5.44 14.14
N GLU A 164 -8.03 -5.55 13.56
CA GLU A 164 -8.96 -4.43 13.41
C GLU A 164 -9.32 -3.80 14.76
N GLN A 165 -9.72 -4.62 15.74
CA GLN A 165 -10.08 -4.10 17.07
C GLN A 165 -8.89 -3.38 17.70
N ALA A 166 -7.68 -3.93 17.60
CA ALA A 166 -6.50 -3.33 18.22
C ALA A 166 -6.05 -2.05 17.51
N LEU A 167 -5.95 -2.05 16.18
CA LEU A 167 -5.44 -0.92 15.40
C LEU A 167 -6.48 0.19 15.23
N PHE A 168 -7.77 -0.13 15.01
CA PHE A 168 -8.80 0.90 14.81
C PHE A 168 -9.22 1.58 16.11
N GLN A 169 -8.96 1.00 17.28
CA GLN A 169 -9.09 1.74 18.56
C GLN A 169 -8.06 2.86 18.69
N LYS A 170 -6.97 2.83 17.89
CA LYS A 170 -5.92 3.84 17.84
C LYS A 170 -6.18 4.86 16.73
N VAL A 171 -7.40 5.39 16.67
CA VAL A 171 -7.87 6.32 15.63
C VAL A 171 -6.92 7.49 15.39
N ALA A 172 -6.26 8.00 16.44
CA ALA A 172 -5.28 9.08 16.31
C ALA A 172 -4.05 8.67 15.48
N ILE A 173 -3.49 7.48 15.74
CA ILE A 173 -2.38 6.92 14.96
C ILE A 173 -2.82 6.69 13.51
N TRP A 174 -3.99 6.09 13.33
CA TRP A 174 -4.57 5.85 12.00
C TRP A 174 -4.74 7.17 11.22
N THR A 175 -5.31 8.18 11.86
CA THR A 175 -5.54 9.51 11.24
C THR A 175 -4.25 10.23 10.89
N ALA A 176 -3.21 10.07 11.71
CA ALA A 176 -1.90 10.68 11.45
C ALA A 176 -1.13 9.95 10.33
N TYR A 177 -1.28 8.62 10.23
CA TYR A 177 -0.64 7.83 9.18
C TYR A 177 -1.23 8.11 7.80
N PHE A 178 -2.56 8.07 7.66
CA PHE A 178 -3.29 8.25 6.39
C PHE A 178 -3.48 9.74 6.02
N ASN A 179 -2.41 10.53 6.13
CA ASN A 179 -2.42 11.97 5.95
C ASN A 179 -1.34 12.42 4.95
N ASN A 180 -1.61 13.48 4.18
CA ASN A 180 -0.67 14.09 3.24
C ASN A 180 0.54 14.77 3.92
N THR A 181 0.51 14.95 5.25
CA THR A 181 1.65 15.40 6.06
C THR A 181 2.63 14.28 6.38
N ASN A 182 2.21 13.01 6.37
CA ASN A 182 3.10 11.85 6.55
C ASN A 182 3.75 11.51 5.19
N PRO A 183 5.04 11.81 4.96
CA PRO A 183 5.62 11.73 3.61
C PRO A 183 5.72 10.29 3.10
N PHE A 184 5.77 9.30 3.99
CA PHE A 184 5.80 7.90 3.60
C PHE A 184 4.48 7.47 2.92
N TYR A 185 3.34 7.90 3.47
CA TYR A 185 2.02 7.61 2.89
C TYR A 185 1.66 8.57 1.74
N ALA A 186 1.99 9.86 1.90
CA ALA A 186 1.66 10.91 0.95
C ALA A 186 2.19 10.65 -0.48
N LEU A 187 3.27 9.87 -0.62
CA LEU A 187 3.80 9.46 -1.92
C LEU A 187 2.73 8.79 -2.80
N ASN A 188 1.92 7.87 -2.23
CA ASN A 188 0.85 7.19 -2.96
C ASN A 188 -0.23 8.18 -3.41
N ASN A 189 -0.71 9.02 -2.48
CA ASN A 189 -1.75 10.02 -2.77
C ASN A 189 -1.30 10.99 -3.87
N ARG A 190 -0.11 11.57 -3.73
CA ARG A 190 0.37 12.61 -4.65
C ARG A 190 0.67 12.06 -6.04
N LEU A 191 1.32 10.89 -6.12
CA LEU A 191 1.57 10.23 -7.41
C LEU A 191 0.25 9.89 -8.12
N ALA A 192 -0.69 9.27 -7.41
CA ALA A 192 -2.02 8.94 -7.96
C ALA A 192 -2.80 10.18 -8.39
N ALA A 193 -2.83 11.22 -7.57
CA ALA A 193 -3.48 12.49 -7.87
C ALA A 193 -2.90 13.14 -9.12
N GLN A 194 -1.57 13.09 -9.30
CA GLN A 194 -0.90 13.61 -10.48
C GLN A 194 -1.36 12.89 -11.75
N VAL A 195 -1.39 11.57 -11.71
CA VAL A 195 -1.77 10.71 -12.83
C VAL A 195 -3.27 10.84 -13.15
N ALA A 196 -4.11 10.90 -12.13
CA ALA A 196 -5.56 11.09 -12.22
C ALA A 196 -5.90 12.47 -12.81
N ALA A 197 -5.27 13.54 -12.30
CA ALA A 197 -5.47 14.89 -12.81
C ALA A 197 -5.08 15.03 -14.28
N ALA A 198 -4.02 14.33 -14.72
CA ALA A 198 -3.62 14.31 -16.13
C ALA A 198 -4.61 13.55 -17.03
N ARG A 199 -5.30 12.53 -16.50
CA ARG A 199 -6.24 11.65 -17.22
C ARG A 199 -7.70 12.09 -17.18
N LEU A 200 -8.04 13.12 -16.40
CA LEU A 200 -9.33 13.78 -16.53
C LEU A 200 -9.50 14.26 -17.99
N PRO A 201 -10.67 14.10 -18.63
CA PRO A 201 -10.87 14.56 -20.00
C PRO A 201 -10.61 16.08 -20.17
N ALA A 202 -10.16 16.49 -21.35
CA ALA A 202 -9.83 17.90 -21.63
C ALA A 202 -11.04 18.84 -21.46
N GLY A 203 -12.24 18.37 -21.84
CA GLY A 203 -13.50 19.09 -21.64
C GLY A 203 -14.08 19.00 -20.23
N GLY A 204 -13.39 18.33 -19.30
CA GLY A 204 -13.91 18.03 -17.97
C GLY A 204 -14.68 16.73 -17.87
N GLY A 205 -15.08 16.37 -16.64
CA GLY A 205 -15.75 15.10 -16.41
C GLY A 205 -16.19 14.87 -14.96
N ARG A 206 -16.89 13.76 -14.79
CA ARG A 206 -17.41 13.25 -13.52
C ARG A 206 -16.41 12.26 -12.93
N VAL A 207 -16.07 12.43 -11.66
CA VAL A 207 -15.07 11.63 -10.95
C VAL A 207 -15.76 10.75 -9.92
N LEU A 208 -15.37 9.48 -9.85
CA LEU A 208 -15.68 8.55 -8.76
C LEU A 208 -14.40 8.19 -8.02
N GLU A 209 -14.32 8.52 -6.73
CA GLU A 209 -13.29 8.00 -5.82
C GLU A 209 -13.84 6.81 -5.05
N VAL A 210 -13.15 5.68 -5.10
CA VAL A 210 -13.50 4.46 -4.36
C VAL A 210 -12.59 4.31 -3.15
N GLY A 211 -13.17 4.29 -1.95
CA GLY A 211 -12.44 4.12 -0.70
C GLY A 211 -11.61 5.34 -0.31
N ALA A 212 -12.23 6.52 -0.26
CA ALA A 212 -11.57 7.78 0.07
C ALA A 212 -10.99 7.84 1.49
N GLY A 213 -11.41 6.94 2.39
CA GLY A 213 -10.96 6.90 3.77
C GLY A 213 -11.20 8.24 4.47
N LEU A 214 -10.10 8.85 4.94
CA LEU A 214 -10.11 10.14 5.63
C LEU A 214 -10.06 11.35 4.68
N GLY A 215 -10.05 11.14 3.35
CA GLY A 215 -10.11 12.19 2.34
C GLY A 215 -8.76 12.78 1.93
N SER A 216 -7.64 12.19 2.36
CA SER A 216 -6.30 12.70 1.99
C SER A 216 -5.99 12.47 0.50
N GLY A 217 -6.48 11.38 -0.09
CA GLY A 217 -6.46 11.18 -1.54
C GLY A 217 -7.26 12.27 -2.25
N THR A 218 -8.54 12.42 -1.90
CA THR A 218 -9.42 13.49 -2.39
C THR A 218 -8.76 14.87 -2.39
N GLU A 219 -8.19 15.27 -1.25
CA GLU A 219 -7.49 16.55 -1.09
C GLU A 219 -6.30 16.70 -2.04
N ALA A 220 -5.50 15.64 -2.21
CA ALA A 220 -4.36 15.65 -3.13
C ALA A 220 -4.80 15.85 -4.59
N LEU A 221 -5.89 15.20 -5.02
CA LEU A 221 -6.42 15.38 -6.38
C LEU A 221 -7.01 16.78 -6.59
N LEU A 222 -7.78 17.30 -5.63
CA LEU A 222 -8.30 18.66 -5.68
C LEU A 222 -7.16 19.69 -5.77
N GLY A 223 -6.14 19.54 -4.93
CA GLY A 223 -4.92 20.36 -4.94
C GLY A 223 -4.22 20.33 -6.29
N ARG A 224 -4.01 19.15 -6.86
CA ARG A 224 -3.37 19.01 -8.18
C ARG A 224 -4.21 19.60 -9.30
N LEU A 225 -5.52 19.36 -9.32
CA LEU A 225 -6.42 19.95 -10.30
C LEU A 225 -6.46 21.47 -10.21
N GLN A 226 -6.44 22.03 -9.00
CA GLN A 226 -6.36 23.48 -8.80
C GLN A 226 -5.04 24.03 -9.33
N ALA A 227 -3.90 23.41 -9.00
CA ALA A 227 -2.59 23.81 -9.49
C ALA A 227 -2.48 23.77 -11.02
N MET A 228 -3.19 22.84 -11.67
CA MET A 228 -3.27 22.74 -13.13
C MET A 228 -4.31 23.69 -13.75
N GLY A 229 -5.08 24.45 -12.96
CA GLY A 229 -6.19 25.28 -13.46
C GLY A 229 -7.38 24.46 -13.99
N ARG A 230 -7.49 23.19 -13.60
CA ARG A 230 -8.47 22.22 -14.10
C ARG A 230 -9.58 21.88 -13.12
N LEU A 231 -9.56 22.42 -11.89
CA LEU A 231 -10.58 22.12 -10.88
C LEU A 231 -12.00 22.45 -11.37
N ALA A 232 -12.18 23.55 -12.08
CA ALA A 232 -13.47 23.95 -12.67
C ALA A 232 -13.97 23.01 -13.78
N LEU A 233 -13.11 22.11 -14.29
CA LEU A 233 -13.49 21.10 -15.28
C LEU A 233 -14.10 19.85 -14.62
N VAL A 234 -14.00 19.71 -13.30
CA VAL A 234 -14.73 18.64 -12.59
C VAL A 234 -16.18 19.06 -12.49
N THR A 235 -17.09 18.32 -13.11
CA THR A 235 -18.53 18.66 -13.11
C THR A 235 -19.29 17.98 -11.97
N ALA A 236 -18.78 16.84 -11.50
CA ALA A 236 -19.26 16.15 -10.31
C ALA A 236 -18.12 15.30 -9.74
N TYR A 237 -18.03 15.22 -8.42
CA TYR A 237 -17.05 14.38 -7.75
C TYR A 237 -17.72 13.55 -6.65
N HIS A 238 -17.91 12.26 -6.94
CA HIS A 238 -18.46 11.29 -6.01
C HIS A 238 -17.33 10.70 -5.16
N VAL A 239 -17.25 11.12 -3.90
CA VAL A 239 -16.27 10.65 -2.92
C VAL A 239 -16.90 9.52 -2.11
N THR A 240 -16.45 8.28 -2.29
CA THR A 240 -17.09 7.13 -1.66
C THR A 240 -16.21 6.47 -0.60
N GLU A 241 -16.82 6.08 0.50
CA GLU A 241 -16.14 5.43 1.62
C GLU A 241 -17.18 4.61 2.40
N PRO A 242 -17.06 3.28 2.54
CA PRO A 242 -18.10 2.48 3.19
C PRO A 242 -18.22 2.78 4.69
N VAL A 243 -17.13 3.11 5.39
CA VAL A 243 -17.12 3.30 6.84
C VAL A 243 -17.68 4.68 7.21
N PRO A 244 -18.83 4.76 7.92
CA PRO A 244 -19.50 6.04 8.19
C PRO A 244 -18.65 7.03 9.00
N PHE A 245 -17.77 6.54 9.88
CA PHE A 245 -16.87 7.39 10.66
C PHE A 245 -15.86 8.13 9.76
N PHE A 246 -15.17 7.40 8.88
CA PHE A 246 -14.20 7.97 7.95
C PHE A 246 -14.89 8.92 6.96
N ARG A 247 -16.00 8.48 6.36
CA ARG A 247 -16.78 9.28 5.41
C ARG A 247 -17.24 10.63 5.98
N ARG A 248 -17.84 10.63 7.19
CA ARG A 248 -18.30 11.89 7.82
C ARG A 248 -17.14 12.83 8.19
N ARG A 249 -16.00 12.27 8.57
CA ARG A 249 -14.80 13.06 8.89
C ARG A 249 -14.21 13.70 7.63
N ALA A 250 -14.08 12.92 6.55
CA ALA A 250 -13.63 13.39 5.24
C ALA A 250 -14.55 14.51 4.71
N GLN A 251 -15.88 14.28 4.70
CA GLN A 251 -16.87 15.28 4.28
C GLN A 251 -16.67 16.62 4.99
N ARG A 252 -16.64 16.62 6.32
CA ARG A 252 -16.50 17.86 7.10
C ARG A 252 -15.21 18.61 6.79
N ALA A 253 -14.09 17.90 6.66
CA ALA A 253 -12.80 18.50 6.39
C ALA A 253 -12.73 19.07 4.95
N LEU A 254 -13.22 18.30 3.99
CA LEU A 254 -13.17 18.66 2.57
C LEU A 254 -14.17 19.78 2.22
N ASP A 255 -15.37 19.78 2.80
CA ASP A 255 -16.33 20.89 2.62
C ASP A 255 -15.77 22.22 3.15
N ALA A 256 -15.05 22.16 4.27
CA ALA A 256 -14.43 23.34 4.87
C ALA A 256 -13.23 23.85 4.06
N ALA A 257 -12.40 22.94 3.56
CA ALA A 257 -11.19 23.29 2.80
C ALA A 257 -11.47 23.61 1.32
N TRP A 258 -12.51 23.02 0.73
CA TRP A 258 -12.83 23.07 -0.70
C TRP A 258 -14.32 23.38 -0.96
N PRO A 259 -14.87 24.50 -0.44
CA PRO A 259 -16.30 24.80 -0.52
C PRO A 259 -16.83 24.98 -1.96
N ALA A 260 -15.95 25.25 -2.92
CA ALA A 260 -16.29 25.39 -4.33
C ALA A 260 -16.17 24.08 -5.14
N ALA A 261 -15.63 23.00 -4.56
CA ALA A 261 -15.50 21.72 -5.24
C ALA A 261 -16.87 21.00 -5.28
N PRO A 262 -17.26 20.36 -6.40
CA PRO A 262 -18.56 19.72 -6.55
C PRO A 262 -18.59 18.32 -5.91
N LEU A 263 -18.27 18.25 -4.61
CA LEU A 263 -18.16 17.01 -3.86
C LEU A 263 -19.53 16.46 -3.47
N ARG A 264 -19.71 15.14 -3.61
CA ARG A 264 -20.86 14.38 -3.10
C ARG A 264 -20.33 13.14 -2.42
N PHE A 265 -20.70 12.92 -1.17
CA PHE A 265 -20.23 11.75 -0.43
C PHE A 265 -21.31 10.67 -0.38
N ALA A 266 -20.89 9.44 -0.60
CA ALA A 266 -21.76 8.27 -0.55
C ALA A 266 -21.02 7.08 0.08
N ASP A 267 -21.78 6.09 0.54
CA ASP A 267 -21.23 4.77 0.84
C ASP A 267 -21.09 3.95 -0.45
N LEU A 268 -19.94 3.28 -0.58
CA LEU A 268 -19.72 2.29 -1.62
C LEU A 268 -18.83 1.20 -1.04
N ASP A 269 -19.39 0.01 -0.86
CA ASP A 269 -18.60 -1.19 -0.64
C ASP A 269 -18.18 -1.75 -2.00
N LEU A 270 -16.87 -1.73 -2.25
CA LEU A 270 -16.28 -2.14 -3.51
C LEU A 270 -16.56 -3.61 -3.87
N ASN A 271 -16.91 -4.44 -2.87
CA ASN A 271 -17.20 -5.87 -3.02
C ASN A 271 -18.67 -6.18 -3.33
N ARG A 272 -19.53 -5.15 -3.36
CA ARG A 272 -20.96 -5.28 -3.68
C ARG A 272 -21.24 -4.68 -5.05
N SER A 273 -22.46 -4.86 -5.56
CA SER A 273 -22.88 -4.23 -6.83
C SER A 273 -22.81 -2.70 -6.71
N TRP A 274 -22.02 -2.04 -7.56
CA TRP A 274 -21.86 -0.58 -7.60
C TRP A 274 -23.12 0.10 -8.15
N GLU A 275 -23.78 -0.53 -9.13
CA GLU A 275 -25.06 -0.06 -9.66
C GLU A 275 -26.15 -0.02 -8.59
N ALA A 276 -26.27 -1.10 -7.79
CA ALA A 276 -27.21 -1.14 -6.66
C ALA A 276 -26.85 -0.16 -5.53
N GLN A 277 -25.62 0.40 -5.55
CA GLN A 277 -25.12 1.41 -4.61
C GLN A 277 -25.11 2.82 -5.24
N GLY A 278 -25.80 3.02 -6.37
CA GLY A 278 -25.99 4.34 -6.97
C GLY A 278 -24.87 4.79 -7.91
N VAL A 279 -24.09 3.85 -8.45
CA VAL A 279 -23.10 4.11 -9.51
C VAL A 279 -23.55 3.40 -10.81
N PRO A 280 -24.36 4.06 -11.67
CA PRO A 280 -24.84 3.45 -12.91
C PRO A 280 -23.72 3.15 -13.90
N ALA A 281 -24.01 2.30 -14.88
CA ALA A 281 -23.12 2.08 -16.01
C ALA A 281 -22.87 3.38 -16.80
N ALA A 282 -21.66 3.56 -17.32
CA ALA A 282 -21.23 4.72 -18.11
C ALA A 282 -21.55 6.09 -17.47
N SER A 283 -21.54 6.17 -16.14
CA SER A 283 -21.95 7.35 -15.37
C SER A 283 -20.80 8.28 -14.98
N VAL A 284 -19.55 7.84 -15.10
CA VAL A 284 -18.37 8.63 -14.71
C VAL A 284 -17.27 8.57 -15.76
N ASP A 285 -16.41 9.57 -15.79
CA ASP A 285 -15.35 9.69 -16.81
C ASP A 285 -13.97 9.33 -16.24
N LEU A 286 -13.84 9.35 -14.91
CA LEU A 286 -12.67 8.93 -14.15
C LEU A 286 -13.11 8.13 -12.92
N VAL A 287 -12.66 6.89 -12.81
CA VAL A 287 -12.70 6.10 -11.58
C VAL A 287 -11.29 6.10 -11.01
N TRP A 288 -11.14 6.48 -9.75
CA TRP A 288 -9.84 6.45 -9.12
C TRP A 288 -9.91 6.00 -7.66
N ALA A 289 -8.78 5.50 -7.16
CA ALA A 289 -8.65 5.05 -5.79
C ALA A 289 -7.18 5.08 -5.38
N VAL A 290 -6.92 5.19 -4.08
CA VAL A 290 -5.57 5.10 -3.53
C VAL A 290 -5.54 4.04 -2.41
N ASN A 291 -4.77 2.97 -2.61
CA ASN A 291 -4.57 1.86 -1.70
C ASN A 291 -5.88 1.17 -1.28
N VAL A 292 -6.70 0.78 -2.25
CA VAL A 292 -8.04 0.20 -2.00
C VAL A 292 -8.31 -1.06 -2.80
N PHE A 293 -7.88 -1.14 -4.07
CA PHE A 293 -8.29 -2.26 -4.94
C PHE A 293 -7.61 -3.57 -4.54
N HIS A 294 -6.45 -3.52 -3.90
CA HIS A 294 -5.84 -4.71 -3.30
C HIS A 294 -6.71 -5.34 -2.19
N LEU A 295 -7.66 -4.59 -1.60
CA LEU A 295 -8.61 -5.07 -0.59
C LEU A 295 -9.87 -5.74 -1.19
N ALA A 296 -10.03 -5.72 -2.52
CA ALA A 296 -11.16 -6.40 -3.16
C ALA A 296 -11.14 -7.88 -2.83
N ARG A 297 -12.25 -8.47 -2.42
CA ARG A 297 -12.38 -9.93 -2.26
C ARG A 297 -12.11 -10.58 -3.62
N GLU A 298 -12.83 -10.17 -4.65
CA GLU A 298 -12.62 -10.62 -6.03
C GLU A 298 -12.15 -9.43 -6.88
N LEU A 299 -10.85 -9.42 -7.23
CA LEU A 299 -10.23 -8.28 -7.92
C LEU A 299 -10.82 -8.03 -9.29
N ASP A 300 -11.05 -9.10 -10.04
CA ASP A 300 -11.61 -9.05 -11.38
C ASP A 300 -13.02 -8.47 -11.39
N GLN A 301 -13.86 -8.86 -10.42
CA GLN A 301 -15.20 -8.29 -10.25
C GLN A 301 -15.14 -6.80 -9.92
N ALA A 302 -14.26 -6.37 -9.01
CA ALA A 302 -14.11 -4.96 -8.69
C ALA A 302 -13.65 -4.13 -9.91
N LEU A 303 -12.70 -4.64 -10.69
CA LEU A 303 -12.22 -4.01 -11.91
C LEU A 303 -13.30 -3.99 -13.02
N GLU A 304 -14.09 -5.05 -13.14
CA GLU A 304 -15.21 -5.09 -14.10
C GLU A 304 -16.29 -4.05 -13.75
N GLN A 305 -16.59 -3.86 -12.46
CA GLN A 305 -17.52 -2.82 -12.02
C GLN A 305 -16.98 -1.40 -12.31
N ALA A 306 -15.68 -1.18 -12.07
CA ALA A 306 -15.01 0.04 -12.49
C ALA A 306 -15.10 0.24 -14.01
N PHE A 307 -14.85 -0.81 -14.80
CA PHE A 307 -14.99 -0.77 -16.26
C PHE A 307 -16.40 -0.39 -16.70
N ARG A 308 -17.43 -1.05 -16.15
CA ARG A 308 -18.84 -0.80 -16.49
C ARG A 308 -19.30 0.61 -16.12
N SER A 309 -18.86 1.14 -14.98
CA SER A 309 -19.22 2.49 -14.52
C SER A 309 -18.61 3.61 -15.36
N LEU A 310 -17.46 3.38 -16.00
CA LEU A 310 -16.80 4.37 -16.84
C LEU A 310 -17.53 4.63 -18.14
N ALA A 311 -17.67 5.87 -18.58
CA ALA A 311 -18.11 6.22 -19.93
C ALA A 311 -17.09 5.71 -20.97
N PRO A 312 -17.49 5.47 -22.23
CA PRO A 312 -16.55 5.13 -23.30
C PRO A 312 -15.40 6.14 -23.38
N GLY A 313 -14.16 5.65 -23.41
CA GLY A 313 -12.96 6.49 -23.37
C GLY A 313 -12.55 7.01 -21.99
N GLY A 314 -13.29 6.69 -20.92
CA GLY A 314 -12.96 7.03 -19.53
C GLY A 314 -11.78 6.25 -18.98
N TRP A 315 -11.24 6.70 -17.84
CA TRP A 315 -10.02 6.14 -17.24
C TRP A 315 -10.25 5.54 -15.86
N ILE A 316 -9.59 4.42 -15.60
CA ILE A 316 -9.30 3.95 -14.24
C ILE A 316 -7.88 4.36 -13.84
N VAL A 317 -7.72 4.89 -12.63
CA VAL A 317 -6.41 5.27 -12.05
C VAL A 317 -6.32 4.80 -10.60
N LEU A 318 -5.43 3.85 -10.32
CA LEU A 318 -5.27 3.23 -9.01
C LEU A 318 -3.87 3.53 -8.49
N GLY A 319 -3.77 4.37 -7.46
CA GLY A 319 -2.54 4.50 -6.67
C GLY A 319 -2.43 3.31 -5.74
N GLU A 320 -1.36 2.54 -5.81
CA GLU A 320 -1.27 1.28 -5.07
C GLU A 320 0.11 1.11 -4.44
N GLY A 321 0.10 0.43 -3.30
CA GLY A 321 1.27 -0.26 -2.80
C GLY A 321 1.68 -1.35 -3.80
N ILE A 322 2.96 -1.37 -4.19
CA ILE A 322 3.49 -2.29 -5.20
C ILE A 322 4.56 -3.18 -4.58
N ARG A 323 4.50 -4.47 -4.92
CA ARG A 323 5.62 -5.39 -4.76
C ARG A 323 6.52 -5.29 -5.99
N PRO A 324 7.82 -4.97 -5.87
CA PRO A 324 8.70 -4.83 -7.03
C PRO A 324 8.73 -6.04 -7.96
N PHE A 325 8.66 -7.24 -7.37
CA PHE A 325 8.69 -8.51 -8.05
C PHE A 325 7.60 -9.46 -7.52
N PRO A 326 7.08 -10.36 -8.36
CA PRO A 326 6.21 -11.45 -7.91
C PRO A 326 6.84 -12.24 -6.77
N GLY A 327 6.06 -12.53 -5.72
CA GLY A 327 6.52 -13.30 -4.56
C GLY A 327 7.41 -12.55 -3.57
N GLN A 328 7.74 -11.27 -3.82
CA GLN A 328 8.50 -10.45 -2.87
C GLN A 328 7.59 -9.56 -2.03
N VAL A 329 7.54 -9.79 -0.72
CA VAL A 329 6.82 -8.94 0.23
C VAL A 329 7.57 -7.63 0.54
N VAL A 330 6.85 -6.56 0.87
CA VAL A 330 7.43 -5.24 1.17
C VAL A 330 7.11 -4.79 2.60
N GLY A 331 8.03 -4.08 3.25
CA GLY A 331 7.91 -3.73 4.68
C GLY A 331 6.67 -2.90 5.02
N ALA A 332 6.17 -2.10 4.07
CA ALA A 332 4.95 -1.31 4.23
C ALA A 332 3.70 -2.15 4.54
N GLU A 333 3.69 -3.45 4.23
CA GLU A 333 2.59 -4.35 4.52
C GLU A 333 2.52 -4.76 6.00
N PHE A 334 3.59 -4.55 6.79
CA PHE A 334 3.74 -5.08 8.14
C PHE A 334 2.52 -4.82 9.07
N PRO A 335 1.97 -3.59 9.17
CA PRO A 335 0.80 -3.35 10.01
C PRO A 335 -0.48 -4.00 9.46
N PHE A 336 -0.60 -4.06 8.14
CA PHE A 336 -1.82 -4.44 7.45
C PHE A 336 -2.02 -5.95 7.39
N GLN A 337 -0.95 -6.75 7.58
CA GLN A 337 -1.07 -8.20 7.74
C GLN A 337 -1.97 -8.63 8.90
N LEU A 338 -2.19 -7.76 9.89
CA LEU A 338 -3.11 -8.02 10.99
C LEU A 338 -4.58 -7.79 10.63
N LEU A 339 -4.88 -7.15 9.49
CA LEU A 339 -6.22 -6.78 9.09
C LEU A 339 -6.83 -7.86 8.19
N ARG A 340 -7.99 -8.39 8.60
CA ARG A 340 -8.79 -9.32 7.80
C ARG A 340 -9.15 -8.72 6.45
N SER A 341 -9.47 -7.43 6.36
CA SER A 341 -9.74 -6.78 5.08
C SER A 341 -8.57 -6.81 4.10
N PHE A 342 -7.33 -6.94 4.60
CA PHE A 342 -6.11 -7.00 3.78
C PHE A 342 -5.73 -8.44 3.41
N VAL A 343 -6.02 -9.41 4.27
CA VAL A 343 -5.60 -10.82 4.10
C VAL A 343 -6.71 -11.76 3.61
N GLU A 344 -7.99 -11.47 3.91
CA GLU A 344 -9.14 -12.29 3.50
C GLU A 344 -9.68 -11.87 2.12
N VAL A 345 -8.83 -12.03 1.11
CA VAL A 345 -9.14 -11.78 -0.30
C VAL A 345 -9.09 -13.09 -1.10
N GLY A 346 -9.88 -13.19 -2.17
CA GLY A 346 -9.78 -14.26 -3.15
C GLY A 346 -8.44 -14.21 -3.86
N THR A 347 -7.85 -15.38 -4.14
CA THR A 347 -6.56 -15.52 -4.84
C THR A 347 -6.77 -16.15 -6.20
N ASP A 348 -5.93 -15.77 -7.15
CA ASP A 348 -5.92 -16.22 -8.53
C ASP A 348 -4.45 -16.35 -8.96
N PRO A 349 -3.97 -17.52 -9.43
CA PRO A 349 -2.56 -17.71 -9.75
C PRO A 349 -1.96 -16.69 -10.74
N GLU A 350 -2.78 -16.12 -11.63
CA GLU A 350 -2.34 -15.16 -12.64
C GLU A 350 -2.57 -13.72 -12.19
N LEU A 351 -3.71 -13.43 -11.56
CA LEU A 351 -4.10 -12.05 -11.23
C LEU A 351 -3.74 -11.61 -9.81
N ARG A 352 -3.71 -12.54 -8.86
CA ARG A 352 -3.47 -12.27 -7.44
C ARG A 352 -3.02 -13.56 -6.76
N PRO A 353 -1.75 -13.97 -6.92
CA PRO A 353 -1.27 -15.24 -6.39
C PRO A 353 -1.25 -15.27 -4.85
N THR A 354 -1.24 -14.11 -4.20
CA THR A 354 -1.19 -13.97 -2.74
C THR A 354 -2.01 -12.76 -2.29
N HIS A 355 -2.40 -12.71 -1.02
CA HIS A 355 -2.97 -11.50 -0.42
C HIS A 355 -1.95 -10.35 -0.31
N GLY A 356 -2.46 -9.15 -0.06
CA GLY A 356 -1.69 -7.91 0.09
C GLY A 356 -1.42 -7.20 -1.23
N PHE A 357 -0.30 -6.47 -1.29
CA PHE A 357 0.07 -5.71 -2.48
C PHE A 357 0.43 -6.64 -3.64
N LEU A 358 0.27 -6.12 -4.86
CA LEU A 358 0.51 -6.85 -6.10
C LEU A 358 1.74 -6.34 -6.83
N ALA A 359 2.29 -7.20 -7.67
CA ALA A 359 3.39 -6.87 -8.57
C ALA A 359 2.87 -6.19 -9.85
N PRO A 360 3.71 -5.43 -10.56
CA PRO A 360 3.38 -4.82 -11.85
C PRO A 360 2.67 -5.76 -12.83
N GLU A 361 3.15 -7.00 -12.94
CA GLU A 361 2.62 -8.03 -13.85
C GLU A 361 1.16 -8.37 -13.56
N HIS A 362 0.84 -8.58 -12.28
CA HIS A 362 -0.50 -8.96 -11.83
C HIS A 362 -1.51 -7.85 -12.09
N TRP A 363 -1.11 -6.60 -11.89
CA TRP A 363 -1.94 -5.43 -12.17
C TRP A 363 -2.24 -5.26 -13.67
N VAL A 364 -1.22 -5.43 -14.52
CA VAL A 364 -1.39 -5.37 -15.98
C VAL A 364 -2.31 -6.49 -16.46
N ALA A 365 -2.10 -7.72 -15.97
CA ALA A 365 -2.95 -8.87 -16.29
C ALA A 365 -4.40 -8.64 -15.84
N ALA A 366 -4.61 -8.12 -14.63
CA ALA A 366 -5.95 -7.90 -14.08
C ALA A 366 -6.72 -6.81 -14.84
N LEU A 367 -6.06 -5.71 -15.21
CA LEU A 367 -6.68 -4.69 -16.07
C LEU A 367 -7.00 -5.22 -17.47
N GLY A 368 -6.08 -6.00 -18.06
CA GLY A 368 -6.31 -6.63 -19.36
C GLY A 368 -7.50 -7.59 -19.32
N ARG A 369 -7.61 -8.43 -18.28
CA ARG A 369 -8.75 -9.35 -18.09
C ARG A 369 -10.08 -8.61 -17.90
N ALA A 370 -10.07 -7.44 -17.28
CA ALA A 370 -11.26 -6.60 -17.12
C ALA A 370 -11.65 -5.81 -18.40
N GLY A 371 -10.87 -5.92 -19.48
CA GLY A 371 -11.17 -5.29 -20.78
C GLY A 371 -10.63 -3.87 -20.95
N PHE A 372 -9.78 -3.38 -20.04
CA PHE A 372 -9.15 -2.08 -20.22
C PHE A 372 -8.08 -2.12 -21.31
N GLU A 373 -8.12 -1.14 -22.19
CA GLU A 373 -7.06 -0.89 -23.16
C GLU A 373 -5.92 -0.08 -22.55
N ARG A 374 -4.72 -0.25 -23.12
CA ARG A 374 -3.51 0.50 -22.73
C ARG A 374 -3.23 0.44 -21.22
N PRO A 375 -3.20 -0.76 -20.59
CA PRO A 375 -2.75 -0.86 -19.22
C PRO A 375 -1.36 -0.26 -19.11
N ALA A 376 -1.20 0.71 -18.22
CA ALA A 376 0.04 1.45 -18.05
C ALA A 376 0.35 1.60 -16.56
N LEU A 377 1.63 1.54 -16.26
CA LEU A 377 2.19 1.75 -14.94
C LEU A 377 2.90 3.09 -14.93
N VAL A 378 2.66 3.91 -13.92
CA VAL A 378 3.28 5.22 -13.76
C VAL A 378 3.96 5.31 -12.38
N PRO A 379 5.29 5.47 -12.32
CA PRO A 379 6.23 5.43 -13.45
C PRO A 379 6.30 4.03 -14.10
N ASP A 380 7.10 3.86 -15.15
CA ASP A 380 7.37 2.54 -15.73
C ASP A 380 8.07 1.62 -14.70
N LEU A 381 7.26 0.87 -13.94
CA LEU A 381 7.73 0.05 -12.82
C LEU A 381 8.61 -1.11 -13.27
N PHE A 382 8.52 -1.53 -14.54
CA PHE A 382 9.39 -2.56 -15.10
C PHE A 382 10.82 -2.04 -15.29
N ARG A 383 10.97 -0.79 -15.73
CA ARG A 383 12.29 -0.14 -15.85
C ARG A 383 12.80 0.37 -14.50
N VAL A 384 11.92 0.91 -13.66
CA VAL A 384 12.32 1.44 -12.34
C VAL A 384 12.92 0.33 -11.48
N ARG A 385 12.32 -0.86 -11.44
CA ARG A 385 12.82 -1.96 -10.59
C ARG A 385 14.21 -2.48 -10.96
N GLU A 386 14.67 -2.26 -12.19
CA GLU A 386 16.02 -2.65 -12.65
C GLU A 386 17.13 -1.78 -12.03
N VAL A 387 16.78 -0.55 -11.65
CA VAL A 387 17.73 0.45 -11.14
C VAL A 387 17.45 0.83 -9.68
N PHE A 388 16.22 0.58 -9.20
CA PHE A 388 15.80 0.80 -7.84
C PHE A 388 14.68 -0.18 -7.49
N SER A 389 15.02 -1.24 -6.76
CA SER A 389 14.05 -2.25 -6.30
C SER A 389 13.42 -1.91 -4.94
N GLY A 390 13.74 -0.76 -4.35
CA GLY A 390 13.21 -0.31 -3.04
C GLY A 390 11.88 0.45 -3.13
N PHE A 391 11.36 0.71 -4.33
CA PHE A 391 10.06 1.36 -4.49
C PHE A 391 8.94 0.46 -3.97
N PHE A 392 7.91 1.08 -3.42
CA PHE A 392 6.71 0.38 -2.96
C PHE A 392 5.43 1.09 -3.37
N ALA A 393 5.51 2.15 -4.17
CA ALA A 393 4.38 2.96 -4.61
C ALA A 393 4.39 3.05 -6.14
N GLY A 394 3.22 2.95 -6.74
CA GLY A 394 3.05 3.12 -8.17
C GLY A 394 1.59 3.40 -8.52
N VAL A 395 1.35 3.82 -9.75
CA VAL A 395 0.00 4.02 -10.26
C VAL A 395 -0.26 3.06 -11.40
N VAL A 396 -1.37 2.34 -11.30
CA VAL A 396 -1.88 1.47 -12.34
C VAL A 396 -3.05 2.17 -13.02
N CYS A 397 -3.07 2.23 -14.34
CA CYS A 397 -4.15 2.86 -15.06
C CYS A 397 -4.51 2.12 -16.34
N GLY A 398 -5.75 2.29 -16.77
CA GLY A 398 -6.28 1.71 -17.99
C GLY A 398 -7.42 2.56 -18.54
N ARG A 399 -7.68 2.44 -19.84
CA ARG A 399 -8.73 3.20 -20.51
C ARG A 399 -9.83 2.28 -20.97
N ARG A 400 -11.09 2.65 -20.72
CA ARG A 400 -12.23 1.98 -21.35
C ARG A 400 -12.22 2.30 -22.85
N PRO A 401 -12.38 1.32 -23.74
CA PRO A 401 -12.52 1.56 -25.19
C PRO A 401 -13.62 2.59 -25.49
N VAL A 402 -13.50 3.27 -26.63
CA VAL A 402 -14.52 4.22 -27.10
C VAL A 402 -15.67 3.49 -27.83
N GLY A 403 -15.38 2.30 -28.38
CA GLY A 403 -16.30 1.49 -29.20
C GLY A 403 -16.75 0.21 -28.50
#